data_AF-Q9VWI9-F1
#
_entry.id   AF-Q9VWI9-F1
#
_cell.length_a   1.000
_cell.length_b   1.000
_cell.length_c   1.000
_cell.angle_alpha   90.00
_cell.angle_beta   90.00
_cell.angle_gamma   90.00
#
_symmetry.space_group_name_H-M   'P 1'
#
loop_
_entity.id
_entity.type
_entity.pdbx_description
1 polymer ?
#
loop_
_entity_poly.entity_id
_entity_poly.type
_entity_poly.pdbx_seq_one_letter_code
_entity_poly.pdbx_strand_id
1 'polypeptide(L)'
;MKKPSRSRPDNPSCPGQDRTRSMSFPQPHSLPEATANGGRMLVYGLGLLIMIPACAAGPHEKRLLHALLDNYNSLERPVVNESDPLQLSFGLTLMQIIDVDEKNQLLITNIWLKLEWNDMNLRWNSSEFGGVRDLRIPPHRLWKPDVLMYNSADEGFDGTYATNVVVRNNGSCLYVPPGIFKSTCKIDITWFPFDDQRCEMKFGSWTYDGFQLDLQLQDEAGGDISSFITNGEWDLLGVPGKRNEIYYNCCPEPYIDITFAILIRRKTLYYFFNLIVPCVLIASMALLGFTLPPDSGEKLSLGVTILLSLTVFLNMVAETMPATSDAVPLLGTYFNCIMFMVASSVVSTILILNYHHRNPDTHEMSEWIRVIFLYWLPCILRMQRPGQVGYECPPPPSSSSSSASGEKKQQIQNVELKERSSKSLLANVLDIDDDFRCNHRCASATLPHQPTYYRTMYRQGDDGSVGPVGPAGPVVDGRLHEAISHTCLTSSAEYELALILKELRWITEQLKKEDETSDITRDWKFAAMVVDRLCLIIFTLFTIIATLAVLFSAPHFIFP
;
A
#
# COMPACT_ATOMS: atom_id res chain seq x y z
N MET A 1 -25.86 -37.09 -18.67
CA MET A 1 -25.20 -37.84 -17.58
C MET A 1 -25.59 -37.23 -16.22
N LYS A 2 -25.44 -38.00 -15.14
CA LYS A 2 -25.94 -37.80 -13.76
C LYS A 2 -25.86 -36.36 -13.19
N LYS A 3 -26.94 -35.92 -12.53
CA LYS A 3 -26.89 -34.93 -11.43
C LYS A 3 -26.25 -35.58 -10.18
N PRO A 4 -25.43 -34.87 -9.39
CA PRO A 4 -25.03 -35.31 -8.06
C PRO A 4 -26.04 -34.83 -7.01
N SER A 5 -26.49 -35.74 -6.15
CA SER A 5 -27.17 -35.42 -4.89
C SER A 5 -26.13 -35.01 -3.84
N ARG A 6 -26.43 -34.01 -3.02
CA ARG A 6 -25.67 -33.71 -1.80
C ARG A 6 -26.60 -33.52 -0.62
N SER A 7 -26.27 -34.19 0.48
CA SER A 7 -27.02 -34.26 1.73
C SER A 7 -26.88 -32.99 2.58
N ARG A 8 -27.89 -32.73 3.42
CA ARG A 8 -27.78 -31.77 4.53
C ARG A 8 -26.76 -32.30 5.57
N PRO A 9 -26.00 -31.43 6.24
CA PRO A 9 -25.39 -31.73 7.53
C PRO A 9 -26.40 -31.49 8.67
N ASP A 10 -26.34 -32.32 9.70
CA ASP A 10 -27.16 -32.19 10.90
C ASP A 10 -26.67 -31.06 11.82
N ASN A 11 -27.60 -30.44 12.54
CA ASN A 11 -27.33 -29.36 13.49
C ASN A 11 -27.43 -29.93 14.93
N PRO A 12 -26.45 -29.73 15.83
CA PRO A 12 -26.49 -30.28 17.18
C PRO A 12 -27.47 -29.50 18.07
N SER A 13 -28.50 -30.19 18.56
CA SER A 13 -29.51 -29.61 19.45
C SER A 13 -29.08 -29.63 20.93
N CYS A 14 -28.84 -28.44 21.50
CA CYS A 14 -28.75 -28.28 22.95
C CYS A 14 -30.16 -28.27 23.59
N PRO A 15 -30.36 -28.86 24.78
CA PRO A 15 -31.67 -28.92 25.41
C PRO A 15 -32.00 -27.64 26.20
N GLY A 16 -32.72 -26.71 25.56
CA GLY A 16 -33.44 -25.61 26.23
C GLY A 16 -34.93 -25.97 26.32
N GLN A 17 -35.45 -26.32 27.49
CA GLN A 17 -35.98 -25.38 28.50
C GLN A 17 -37.48 -25.01 28.28
N ASP A 18 -38.33 -26.04 28.16
CA ASP A 18 -39.75 -25.89 28.45
C ASP A 18 -39.95 -25.50 29.93
N ARG A 19 -40.31 -24.23 30.16
CA ARG A 19 -40.87 -23.77 31.44
C ARG A 19 -42.05 -22.82 31.19
N THR A 20 -43.17 -23.40 30.79
CA THR A 20 -44.49 -22.85 31.08
C THR A 20 -44.60 -22.64 32.59
N ARG A 21 -44.51 -21.38 33.03
CA ARG A 21 -44.51 -21.01 34.44
C ARG A 21 -45.93 -21.00 35.01
N SER A 22 -46.54 -22.17 35.14
CA SER A 22 -47.75 -22.34 35.95
C SER A 22 -47.40 -22.08 37.41
N MET A 23 -47.95 -21.01 37.99
CA MET A 23 -47.87 -20.77 39.43
C MET A 23 -48.79 -21.76 40.14
N SER A 24 -48.23 -22.87 40.61
CA SER A 24 -48.88 -23.75 41.58
C SER A 24 -48.87 -23.11 42.96
N PHE A 25 -50.04 -23.00 43.58
CA PHE A 25 -50.19 -22.62 44.98
C PHE A 25 -49.65 -23.73 45.91
N PRO A 26 -49.07 -23.40 47.08
CA PRO A 26 -48.66 -24.39 48.06
C PRO A 26 -49.87 -24.95 48.82
N GLN A 27 -49.88 -26.28 49.02
CA GLN A 27 -50.76 -26.91 50.01
C GLN A 27 -50.26 -26.64 51.44
N PRO A 28 -51.13 -26.30 52.41
CA PRO A 28 -50.82 -26.42 53.82
C PRO A 28 -51.16 -27.82 54.36
N HIS A 29 -50.39 -28.25 55.36
CA HIS A 29 -50.54 -29.56 56.02
C HIS A 29 -51.79 -29.67 56.90
N SER A 30 -52.18 -30.91 57.18
CA SER A 30 -53.32 -31.30 57.98
C SER A 30 -53.08 -31.29 59.50
N LEU A 31 -54.20 -31.07 60.22
CA LEU A 31 -54.62 -31.50 61.58
C LEU A 31 -54.61 -30.44 62.70
N PRO A 32 -55.49 -30.56 63.73
CA PRO A 32 -56.58 -31.54 63.93
C PRO A 32 -57.98 -30.92 64.14
N GLU A 33 -58.99 -31.77 64.38
CA GLU A 33 -60.37 -31.42 64.71
C GLU A 33 -60.51 -30.68 66.06
N ALA A 34 -61.43 -29.73 66.14
CA ALA A 34 -61.99 -29.21 67.40
C ALA A 34 -63.50 -29.02 67.26
N THR A 35 -64.23 -29.33 68.32
CA THR A 35 -65.68 -29.60 68.31
C THR A 35 -66.58 -28.37 68.25
N ALA A 36 -67.81 -28.59 67.80
CA ALA A 36 -68.85 -27.57 67.66
C ALA A 36 -69.23 -26.90 69.00
N ASN A 37 -69.39 -25.57 68.98
CA ASN A 37 -70.54 -24.84 69.55
C ASN A 37 -70.40 -23.33 69.28
N GLY A 38 -71.48 -22.65 68.89
CA GLY A 38 -71.50 -21.18 68.77
C GLY A 38 -72.15 -20.61 67.51
N GLY A 39 -73.43 -20.87 67.28
CA GLY A 39 -74.20 -20.06 66.33
C GLY A 39 -74.28 -18.60 66.79
N ARG A 40 -74.37 -17.65 65.83
CA ARG A 40 -74.42 -16.17 65.98
C ARG A 40 -73.10 -15.38 65.88
N MET A 41 -72.25 -15.66 64.89
CA MET A 41 -71.29 -14.66 64.40
C MET A 41 -71.03 -14.66 62.87
N LEU A 42 -71.90 -15.27 62.07
CA LEU A 42 -71.70 -15.48 60.62
C LEU A 42 -72.36 -14.46 59.67
N VAL A 43 -72.99 -13.40 60.20
CA VAL A 43 -73.75 -12.43 59.38
C VAL A 43 -72.93 -11.16 59.03
N TYR A 44 -71.94 -10.80 59.86
CA TYR A 44 -71.14 -9.58 59.63
C TYR A 44 -69.81 -9.82 58.86
N GLY A 45 -69.39 -11.07 58.71
CA GLY A 45 -68.16 -11.42 57.97
C GLY A 45 -68.33 -11.51 56.44
N LEU A 46 -69.53 -11.83 55.93
CA LEU A 46 -69.78 -11.93 54.49
C LEU A 46 -70.12 -10.57 53.83
N GLY A 47 -70.52 -9.56 54.61
CA GLY A 47 -70.89 -8.24 54.09
C GLY A 47 -69.71 -7.37 53.66
N LEU A 48 -68.46 -7.73 54.03
CA LEU A 48 -67.26 -6.95 53.76
C LEU A 48 -66.42 -7.47 52.57
N LEU A 49 -66.99 -8.37 51.74
CA LEU A 49 -66.33 -8.88 50.53
C LEU A 49 -66.99 -8.43 49.21
N ILE A 50 -68.01 -7.56 49.28
CA ILE A 50 -68.74 -7.04 48.11
C ILE A 50 -68.67 -5.51 48.06
N MET A 51 -67.45 -4.96 48.18
CA MET A 51 -67.10 -3.60 47.71
C MET A 51 -65.61 -3.55 47.31
N ILE A 52 -65.16 -4.52 46.50
CA ILE A 52 -64.04 -4.23 45.60
C ILE A 52 -64.66 -3.39 44.47
N PRO A 53 -64.36 -2.08 44.34
CA PRO A 53 -64.76 -1.36 43.15
C PRO A 53 -64.08 -2.06 41.98
N ALA A 54 -64.87 -2.63 41.07
CA ALA A 54 -64.33 -3.27 39.88
C ALA A 54 -63.43 -2.23 39.18
N CYS A 55 -62.12 -2.53 39.08
CA CYS A 55 -61.14 -1.56 38.60
C CYS A 55 -61.57 -1.03 37.24
N ALA A 56 -62.06 0.21 37.21
CA ALA A 56 -62.46 0.92 36.00
C ALA A 56 -61.19 1.38 35.27
N ALA A 57 -60.42 0.43 34.77
CA ALA A 57 -59.21 0.66 34.01
C ALA A 57 -59.58 1.28 32.65
N GLY A 58 -59.31 2.58 32.50
CA GLY A 58 -59.36 3.30 31.22
C GLY A 58 -60.70 3.33 30.45
N PRO A 59 -61.89 3.46 31.07
CA PRO A 59 -63.15 3.49 30.31
C PRO A 59 -63.23 4.69 29.35
N HIS A 60 -62.62 5.82 29.70
CA HIS A 60 -62.67 7.05 28.91
C HIS A 60 -61.87 6.94 27.61
N GLU A 61 -60.67 6.38 27.65
CA GLU A 61 -59.82 6.18 26.47
C GLU A 61 -60.46 5.18 25.50
N LYS A 62 -60.96 4.04 26.00
CA LYS A 62 -61.69 3.07 25.17
C LYS A 62 -62.92 3.70 24.50
N ARG A 63 -63.72 4.48 25.25
CA ARG A 63 -64.92 5.14 24.72
C ARG A 63 -64.56 6.19 23.66
N LEU A 64 -63.49 6.94 23.86
CA LEU A 64 -62.99 7.92 22.91
C LEU A 64 -62.48 7.26 21.62
N LEU A 65 -61.73 6.16 21.75
CA LEU A 65 -61.19 5.43 20.60
C LEU A 65 -62.30 4.89 19.68
N HIS A 66 -63.38 4.35 20.25
CA HIS A 66 -64.57 3.95 19.49
C HIS A 66 -65.27 5.15 18.84
N ALA A 67 -65.50 6.22 19.60
CA ALA A 67 -66.17 7.42 19.10
C ALA A 67 -65.45 8.08 17.92
N LEU A 68 -64.11 7.99 17.87
CA LEU A 68 -63.30 8.52 16.77
C LEU A 68 -63.15 7.52 15.61
N LEU A 69 -62.84 6.24 15.88
CA LEU A 69 -62.42 5.30 14.84
C LEU A 69 -63.55 4.50 14.19
N ASP A 70 -64.72 4.35 14.82
CA ASP A 70 -65.77 3.45 14.30
C ASP A 70 -66.32 3.91 12.91
N ASN A 71 -66.19 5.20 12.57
CA ASN A 71 -66.58 5.79 11.27
C ASN A 71 -65.38 6.34 10.46
N TYR A 72 -64.14 6.21 10.93
CA TYR A 72 -62.98 6.84 10.31
C TYR A 72 -62.44 6.01 9.12
N ASN A 73 -62.19 6.67 7.99
CA ASN A 73 -61.62 6.04 6.80
C ASN A 73 -60.13 6.41 6.65
N SER A 74 -59.23 5.45 6.78
CA SER A 74 -57.78 5.67 6.65
C SER A 74 -57.29 5.93 5.21
N LEU A 75 -58.16 5.77 4.21
CA LEU A 75 -57.84 6.11 2.81
C LEU A 75 -58.15 7.56 2.46
N GLU A 76 -58.86 8.29 3.33
CA GLU A 76 -59.30 9.66 3.08
C GLU A 76 -58.29 10.67 3.62
N ARG A 77 -57.85 11.63 2.79
CA ARG A 77 -56.94 12.71 3.20
C ARG A 77 -57.68 13.66 4.15
N PRO A 78 -57.21 13.90 5.39
CA PRO A 78 -58.02 14.53 6.44
C PRO A 78 -58.05 16.07 6.37
N VAL A 79 -58.60 16.61 5.29
CA VAL A 79 -58.79 18.06 5.06
C VAL A 79 -60.26 18.46 5.20
N VAL A 80 -60.51 19.72 5.58
CA VAL A 80 -61.89 20.27 5.65
C VAL A 80 -62.49 20.49 4.25
N ASN A 81 -61.62 20.79 3.28
CA ASN A 81 -61.98 21.20 1.94
C ASN A 81 -61.02 20.51 0.96
N GLU A 82 -61.55 19.84 -0.06
CA GLU A 82 -60.75 18.98 -0.94
C GLU A 82 -59.70 19.76 -1.76
N SER A 83 -59.93 21.06 -2.00
CA SER A 83 -59.01 21.95 -2.72
C SER A 83 -57.74 22.33 -1.97
N ASP A 84 -57.72 22.17 -0.65
CA ASP A 84 -56.69 22.78 0.19
C ASP A 84 -55.57 21.75 0.43
N PRO A 85 -54.28 22.10 0.30
CA PRO A 85 -53.17 21.18 0.57
C PRO A 85 -53.11 20.82 2.05
N LEU A 86 -52.83 19.56 2.36
CA LEU A 86 -52.50 19.17 3.73
C LEU A 86 -51.04 19.55 4.00
N GLN A 87 -50.81 20.43 4.98
CA GLN A 87 -49.47 20.78 5.41
C GLN A 87 -48.87 19.66 6.27
N LEU A 88 -47.70 19.17 5.87
CA LEU A 88 -46.93 18.16 6.57
C LEU A 88 -45.57 18.74 6.97
N SER A 89 -45.34 18.91 8.26
CA SER A 89 -44.02 19.25 8.79
C SER A 89 -43.16 17.98 8.86
N PHE A 90 -41.99 18.04 8.23
CA PHE A 90 -41.04 16.94 8.13
C PHE A 90 -39.69 17.33 8.75
N GLY A 91 -39.24 16.49 9.68
CA GLY A 91 -37.94 16.58 10.33
C GLY A 91 -37.20 15.25 10.28
N LEU A 92 -35.88 15.33 10.40
CA LEU A 92 -34.98 14.17 10.39
C LEU A 92 -34.04 14.28 11.60
N THR A 93 -33.97 13.25 12.43
CA THR A 93 -32.97 13.15 13.51
C THR A 93 -31.99 12.03 13.16
N LEU A 94 -30.71 12.39 12.98
CA LEU A 94 -29.65 11.41 12.67
C LEU A 94 -29.10 10.83 13.97
N MET A 95 -29.41 9.57 14.25
CA MET A 95 -28.96 8.90 15.48
C MET A 95 -27.54 8.34 15.34
N GLN A 96 -27.26 7.66 14.21
CA GLN A 96 -25.96 7.02 13.98
C GLN A 96 -25.71 6.76 12.49
N ILE A 97 -24.48 6.96 12.04
CA ILE A 97 -23.97 6.37 10.79
C ILE A 97 -23.50 4.96 11.13
N ILE A 98 -24.18 3.94 10.60
CA ILE A 98 -23.87 2.53 10.88
C ILE A 98 -22.68 2.11 10.03
N ASP A 99 -22.76 2.35 8.72
CA ASP A 99 -21.77 1.89 7.75
C ASP A 99 -21.79 2.78 6.48
N VAL A 100 -20.64 2.85 5.81
CA VAL A 100 -20.45 3.58 4.54
C VAL A 100 -19.74 2.61 3.59
N ASP A 101 -20.51 1.86 2.81
CA ASP A 101 -19.99 0.86 1.88
C ASP A 101 -19.58 1.57 0.58
N GLU A 102 -18.30 1.94 0.47
CA GLU A 102 -17.82 2.66 -0.71
C GLU A 102 -17.83 1.78 -1.96
N LYS A 103 -17.66 0.46 -1.78
CA LYS A 103 -17.63 -0.53 -2.87
C LYS A 103 -18.97 -0.64 -3.57
N ASN A 104 -20.07 -0.69 -2.82
CA ASN A 104 -21.42 -0.75 -3.35
C ASN A 104 -22.10 0.63 -3.45
N GLN A 105 -21.42 1.71 -3.05
CA GLN A 105 -21.92 3.09 -3.08
C GLN A 105 -23.18 3.31 -2.20
N LEU A 106 -23.17 2.73 -0.99
CA LEU A 106 -24.29 2.74 -0.05
C LEU A 106 -23.94 3.43 1.26
N LEU A 107 -24.82 4.31 1.73
CA LEU A 107 -24.78 4.88 3.08
C LEU A 107 -25.89 4.25 3.93
N ILE A 108 -25.50 3.61 5.04
CA ILE A 108 -26.42 2.95 5.98
C ILE A 108 -26.50 3.74 7.29
N THR A 109 -27.69 4.25 7.60
CA THR A 109 -27.91 5.19 8.71
C THR A 109 -29.11 4.79 9.58
N ASN A 110 -28.98 4.96 10.89
CA ASN A 110 -30.08 4.91 11.84
C ASN A 110 -30.64 6.32 11.99
N ILE A 111 -31.88 6.51 11.55
CA ILE A 111 -32.55 7.82 11.49
C ILE A 111 -33.94 7.68 12.08
N TRP A 112 -34.36 8.69 12.84
CA TRP A 112 -35.75 8.85 13.24
C TRP A 112 -36.36 9.92 12.35
N LEU A 113 -37.40 9.56 11.59
CA LEU A 113 -38.21 10.53 10.87
C LEU A 113 -39.19 11.17 11.85
N LYS A 114 -39.49 12.45 11.66
CA LYS A 114 -40.49 13.17 12.45
C LYS A 114 -41.51 13.79 11.50
N LEU A 115 -42.71 13.22 11.50
CA LEU A 115 -43.83 13.66 10.68
C LEU A 115 -44.89 14.27 11.59
N GLU A 116 -45.29 15.51 11.32
CA GLU A 116 -46.35 16.19 12.05
C GLU A 116 -47.37 16.80 11.08
N TRP A 117 -48.61 16.34 11.17
CA TRP A 117 -49.76 16.85 10.39
C TRP A 117 -50.96 17.09 11.31
N ASN A 118 -52.03 17.67 10.75
CA ASN A 118 -53.24 18.02 11.50
C ASN A 118 -54.45 17.31 10.87
N ASP A 119 -54.96 16.29 11.55
CA ASP A 119 -56.17 15.57 11.14
C ASP A 119 -57.41 16.24 11.74
N MET A 120 -58.31 16.69 10.87
CA MET A 120 -59.52 17.42 11.26
C MET A 120 -60.58 16.50 11.90
N ASN A 121 -60.59 15.22 11.54
CA ASN A 121 -61.56 14.23 11.99
C ASN A 121 -61.19 13.65 13.37
N LEU A 122 -59.92 13.72 13.77
CA LEU A 122 -59.42 13.22 15.06
C LEU A 122 -59.42 14.28 16.19
N ARG A 123 -60.42 15.16 16.21
CA ARG A 123 -60.57 16.21 17.23
C ARG A 123 -61.58 15.83 18.31
N TRP A 124 -61.24 16.10 19.57
CA TRP A 124 -62.17 15.87 20.68
C TRP A 124 -62.02 16.91 21.81
N ASN A 125 -63.11 17.10 22.54
CA ASN A 125 -63.10 17.90 23.75
C ASN A 125 -62.58 17.07 24.94
N SER A 126 -61.42 17.44 25.47
CA SER A 126 -60.78 16.71 26.58
C SER A 126 -61.66 16.62 27.83
N SER A 127 -62.53 17.62 28.09
CA SER A 127 -63.41 17.61 29.27
C SER A 127 -64.49 16.52 29.22
N GLU A 128 -64.93 16.10 28.03
CA GLU A 128 -65.99 15.09 27.87
C GLU A 128 -65.47 13.67 28.11
N PHE A 129 -64.17 13.45 27.88
CA PHE A 129 -63.50 12.14 27.97
C PHE A 129 -62.50 12.08 29.13
N GLY A 130 -62.86 12.65 30.28
CA GLY A 130 -62.12 12.47 31.53
C GLY A 130 -60.72 13.12 31.56
N GLY A 131 -60.48 14.14 30.73
CA GLY A 131 -59.21 14.86 30.68
C GLY A 131 -58.13 14.24 29.78
N VAL A 132 -58.47 13.27 28.93
CA VAL A 132 -57.53 12.69 27.95
C VAL A 132 -57.07 13.76 26.96
N ARG A 133 -55.75 13.95 26.83
CA ARG A 133 -55.10 14.97 25.99
C ARG A 133 -54.42 14.38 24.75
N ASP A 134 -53.85 13.19 24.89
CA ASP A 134 -53.17 12.45 23.84
C ASP A 134 -53.67 11.00 23.77
N LEU A 135 -53.63 10.42 22.57
CA LEU A 135 -53.93 9.03 22.26
C LEU A 135 -52.78 8.41 21.47
N ARG A 136 -52.56 7.11 21.63
CA ARG A 136 -51.54 6.34 20.89
C ARG A 136 -52.25 5.33 19.98
N ILE A 137 -52.31 5.63 18.68
CA ILE A 137 -53.08 4.83 17.71
C ILE A 137 -52.11 4.17 16.72
N PRO A 138 -52.25 2.87 16.41
CA PRO A 138 -51.43 2.22 15.39
C PRO A 138 -51.61 2.85 14.00
N PRO A 139 -50.53 3.02 13.21
CA PRO A 139 -50.54 3.80 11.98
C PRO A 139 -51.36 3.16 10.85
N HIS A 140 -51.70 1.87 10.95
CA HIS A 140 -52.56 1.17 9.99
C HIS A 140 -54.07 1.47 10.18
N ARG A 141 -54.46 2.16 11.25
CA ARG A 141 -55.86 2.55 11.53
C ARG A 141 -56.15 4.02 11.23
N LEU A 142 -55.12 4.79 10.92
CA LEU A 142 -55.22 6.21 10.60
C LEU A 142 -54.80 6.44 9.15
N TRP A 143 -55.22 7.56 8.58
CA TRP A 143 -54.54 8.08 7.39
C TRP A 143 -53.10 8.46 7.78
N LYS A 144 -52.14 8.08 6.94
CA LYS A 144 -50.73 8.48 7.08
C LYS A 144 -50.22 8.94 5.71
N PRO A 145 -49.37 9.97 5.65
CA PRO A 145 -48.72 10.35 4.41
C PRO A 145 -47.76 9.24 3.93
N ASP A 146 -47.52 9.19 2.63
CA ASP A 146 -46.68 8.21 1.95
C ASP A 146 -45.28 8.77 1.64
N VAL A 147 -44.69 9.48 2.62
CA VAL A 147 -43.33 9.99 2.50
C VAL A 147 -42.34 8.84 2.46
N LEU A 148 -41.68 8.67 1.31
CA LEU A 148 -40.70 7.61 1.04
C LEU A 148 -39.37 8.23 0.58
N MET A 149 -38.30 7.43 0.66
CA MET A 149 -36.97 7.85 0.22
C MET A 149 -36.75 7.47 -1.25
N TYR A 150 -36.66 8.45 -2.14
CA TYR A 150 -36.57 8.20 -3.58
C TYR A 150 -35.28 7.49 -4.00
N ASN A 151 -34.16 7.75 -3.32
CA ASN A 151 -32.85 7.15 -3.61
C ASN A 151 -32.53 5.94 -2.71
N SER A 152 -33.56 5.22 -2.27
CA SER A 152 -33.44 3.98 -1.47
C SER A 152 -32.76 2.86 -2.25
N ALA A 153 -31.84 2.17 -1.56
CA ALA A 153 -31.15 0.98 -2.03
C ALA A 153 -31.64 -0.30 -1.36
N ASP A 154 -32.60 -0.21 -0.44
CA ASP A 154 -33.07 -1.36 0.34
C ASP A 154 -34.24 -2.09 -0.36
N GLU A 155 -34.25 -3.42 -0.29
CA GLU A 155 -35.27 -4.26 -0.94
C GLU A 155 -36.69 -3.99 -0.41
N GLY A 156 -36.81 -3.58 0.86
CA GLY A 156 -38.09 -3.21 1.47
C GLY A 156 -38.63 -1.85 1.04
N PHE A 157 -37.79 -0.99 0.44
CA PHE A 157 -38.01 0.43 0.11
C PHE A 157 -38.34 1.35 1.30
N ASP A 158 -39.30 0.95 2.16
CA ASP A 158 -39.58 1.52 3.48
C ASP A 158 -38.68 0.88 4.55
N GLY A 159 -37.68 1.63 5.02
CA GLY A 159 -36.75 1.22 6.09
C GLY A 159 -37.27 1.47 7.51
N THR A 160 -38.53 1.86 7.69
CA THR A 160 -39.07 2.27 8.99
C THR A 160 -39.71 1.14 9.80
N TYR A 161 -39.59 1.23 11.13
CA TYR A 161 -40.33 0.40 12.07
C TYR A 161 -41.60 1.11 12.52
N ALA A 162 -42.76 0.49 12.27
CA ALA A 162 -44.07 1.07 12.58
C ALA A 162 -44.29 1.24 14.09
N THR A 163 -44.12 2.48 14.59
CA THR A 163 -44.50 2.91 15.93
C THR A 163 -45.95 3.41 15.97
N ASN A 164 -46.53 3.62 17.15
CA ASN A 164 -47.86 4.24 17.26
C ASN A 164 -47.78 5.75 17.03
N VAL A 165 -48.75 6.31 16.32
CA VAL A 165 -48.94 7.76 16.14
C VAL A 165 -49.46 8.35 17.45
N VAL A 166 -48.89 9.47 17.88
CA VAL A 166 -49.37 10.25 19.04
C VAL A 166 -50.31 11.34 18.52
N VAL A 167 -51.61 11.14 18.73
CA VAL A 167 -52.65 12.10 18.33
C VAL A 167 -53.01 12.96 19.54
N ARG A 168 -53.03 14.28 19.38
CA ARG A 168 -53.45 15.26 20.40
C ARG A 168 -54.90 15.68 20.20
N ASN A 169 -55.54 16.15 21.26
CA ASN A 169 -56.96 16.56 21.24
C ASN A 169 -57.33 17.69 20.25
N ASN A 170 -56.35 18.44 19.76
CA ASN A 170 -56.51 19.45 18.71
C ASN A 170 -56.43 18.89 17.27
N GLY A 171 -56.22 17.59 17.08
CA GLY A 171 -56.04 16.94 15.78
C GLY A 171 -54.59 16.82 15.31
N SER A 172 -53.63 17.41 16.03
CA SER A 172 -52.19 17.25 15.71
C SER A 172 -51.78 15.79 15.89
N CYS A 173 -51.29 15.19 14.80
CA CYS A 173 -50.78 13.84 14.72
C CYS A 173 -49.26 13.89 14.59
N LEU A 174 -48.56 13.40 15.62
CA LEU A 174 -47.11 13.27 15.63
C LEU A 174 -46.73 11.80 15.43
N TYR A 175 -46.03 11.50 14.34
CA TYR A 175 -45.51 10.17 14.03
C TYR A 175 -43.99 10.21 13.97
N VAL A 176 -43.35 9.41 14.81
CA VAL A 176 -41.89 9.30 14.90
C VAL A 176 -41.49 7.82 14.76
N PRO A 177 -41.38 7.31 13.53
CA PRO A 177 -40.86 5.97 13.30
C PRO A 177 -39.31 5.99 13.26
N PRO A 178 -38.62 5.14 14.04
CA PRO A 178 -37.20 4.87 13.84
C PRO A 178 -37.03 3.98 12.61
N GLY A 179 -35.95 4.15 11.86
CA GLY A 179 -35.66 3.33 10.68
C GLY A 179 -34.18 3.18 10.40
N ILE A 180 -33.83 2.09 9.71
CA ILE A 180 -32.49 1.89 9.14
C ILE A 180 -32.62 2.17 7.64
N PHE A 181 -32.05 3.28 7.20
CA PHE A 181 -32.11 3.71 5.81
C PHE A 181 -30.82 3.33 5.09
N LYS A 182 -30.95 2.63 3.97
CA LYS A 182 -29.86 2.39 3.01
C LYS A 182 -30.10 3.32 1.82
N SER A 183 -29.28 4.36 1.70
CA SER A 183 -29.36 5.32 0.59
C SER A 183 -28.24 5.07 -0.41
N THR A 184 -28.55 5.25 -1.69
CA THR A 184 -27.52 5.31 -2.74
C THR A 184 -26.77 6.63 -2.63
N CYS A 185 -25.44 6.57 -2.50
CA CYS A 185 -24.56 7.74 -2.40
C CYS A 185 -23.32 7.54 -3.26
N LYS A 186 -23.09 8.45 -4.22
CA LYS A 186 -21.88 8.43 -5.04
C LYS A 186 -20.68 8.93 -4.23
N ILE A 187 -19.83 8.00 -3.82
CA ILE A 187 -18.56 8.28 -3.13
C ILE A 187 -17.51 8.81 -4.13
N ASP A 188 -16.85 9.91 -3.79
CA ASP A 188 -15.71 10.45 -4.54
C ASP A 188 -14.39 10.00 -3.90
N ILE A 189 -13.61 9.21 -4.63
CA ILE A 189 -12.35 8.61 -4.14
C ILE A 189 -11.09 9.39 -4.57
N THR A 190 -11.23 10.53 -5.25
CA THR A 190 -10.10 11.34 -5.75
C THR A 190 -9.04 11.62 -4.69
N TRP A 191 -9.46 12.03 -3.49
CA TRP A 191 -8.58 12.46 -2.40
C TRP A 191 -8.35 11.40 -1.32
N PHE A 192 -8.83 10.17 -1.50
CA PHE A 192 -8.72 9.09 -0.51
C PHE A 192 -7.29 8.92 0.03
N PRO A 193 -7.07 8.83 1.36
CA PRO A 193 -8.07 8.77 2.45
C PRO A 193 -8.43 10.13 3.08
N PHE A 194 -8.04 11.25 2.46
CA PHE A 194 -8.30 12.63 2.93
C PHE A 194 -9.60 13.19 2.33
N ASP A 195 -10.64 12.35 2.28
CA ASP A 195 -11.90 12.60 1.58
C ASP A 195 -13.01 13.15 2.49
N ASP A 196 -13.70 14.17 1.99
CA ASP A 196 -14.99 14.66 2.48
C ASP A 196 -16.09 14.16 1.54
N GLN A 197 -17.09 13.47 2.07
CA GLN A 197 -18.20 12.90 1.31
C GLN A 197 -19.50 13.67 1.57
N ARG A 198 -20.33 13.80 0.52
CA ARG A 198 -21.65 14.42 0.54
C ARG A 198 -22.69 13.42 0.05
N CYS A 199 -23.47 12.86 0.96
CA CYS A 199 -24.54 11.93 0.65
C CYS A 199 -25.90 12.61 0.79
N GLU A 200 -26.67 12.64 -0.29
CA GLU A 200 -28.01 13.24 -0.31
C GLU A 200 -29.09 12.17 -0.11
N MET A 201 -30.04 12.43 0.78
CA MET A 201 -31.20 11.59 1.04
C MET A 201 -32.46 12.39 0.69
N LYS A 202 -33.23 11.91 -0.29
CA LYS A 202 -34.38 12.62 -0.85
C LYS A 202 -35.68 11.99 -0.39
N PHE A 203 -36.50 12.75 0.33
CA PHE A 203 -37.80 12.32 0.83
C PHE A 203 -38.92 13.10 0.15
N GLY A 204 -39.98 12.41 -0.27
CA GLY A 204 -41.16 13.01 -0.87
C GLY A 204 -42.35 12.05 -0.84
N SER A 205 -43.56 12.55 -1.09
CA SER A 205 -44.73 11.72 -1.33
C SER A 205 -44.58 10.93 -2.63
N TRP A 206 -45.11 9.71 -2.66
CA TRP A 206 -45.09 8.89 -3.88
C TRP A 206 -46.34 9.08 -4.76
N THR A 207 -47.48 9.35 -4.14
CA THR A 207 -48.79 9.44 -4.80
C THR A 207 -49.41 10.83 -4.80
N TYR A 208 -49.14 11.65 -3.78
CA TYR A 208 -49.64 13.02 -3.68
C TYR A 208 -48.71 14.03 -4.36
N ASP A 209 -49.30 14.96 -5.13
CA ASP A 209 -48.66 16.17 -5.64
C ASP A 209 -48.64 17.31 -4.60
N GLY A 210 -47.94 18.41 -4.92
CA GLY A 210 -47.80 19.57 -4.04
C GLY A 210 -49.04 20.45 -3.86
N PHE A 211 -50.11 20.27 -4.65
CA PHE A 211 -51.41 20.87 -4.38
C PHE A 211 -52.24 20.04 -3.38
N GLN A 212 -51.93 18.75 -3.23
CA GLN A 212 -52.60 17.86 -2.28
C GLN A 212 -51.86 17.73 -0.94
N LEU A 213 -50.52 17.71 -0.97
CA LEU A 213 -49.66 17.53 0.20
C LEU A 213 -48.46 18.48 0.13
N ASP A 214 -48.43 19.48 1.01
CA ASP A 214 -47.33 20.44 1.08
C ASP A 214 -46.31 20.01 2.15
N LEU A 215 -45.15 19.53 1.70
CA LEU A 215 -44.03 19.17 2.57
C LEU A 215 -43.25 20.43 2.97
N GLN A 216 -43.15 20.65 4.28
CA GLN A 216 -42.43 21.77 4.89
C GLN A 216 -41.33 21.24 5.82
N LEU A 217 -40.13 21.86 5.80
CA LEU A 217 -39.11 21.54 6.81
C LEU A 217 -39.60 21.99 8.18
N GLN A 218 -39.30 21.20 9.21
CA GLN A 218 -39.52 21.61 10.59
C GLN A 218 -38.52 22.67 11.06
N ASP A 219 -37.24 22.52 10.70
CA ASP A 219 -36.16 23.44 11.06
C ASP A 219 -35.34 23.81 9.80
N GLU A 220 -35.23 25.10 9.48
CA GLU A 220 -34.47 25.58 8.31
C GLU A 220 -32.96 25.25 8.39
N ALA A 221 -32.45 24.97 9.59
CA ALA A 221 -31.06 24.56 9.81
C ALA A 221 -30.75 23.14 9.32
N GLY A 222 -31.77 22.30 9.09
CA GLY A 222 -31.63 20.92 8.61
C GLY A 222 -32.02 19.86 9.63
N GLY A 223 -31.29 18.75 9.64
CA GLY A 223 -31.54 17.61 10.51
C GLY A 223 -31.04 17.82 11.94
N ASP A 224 -31.79 17.31 12.92
CA ASP A 224 -31.38 17.31 14.32
C ASP A 224 -30.24 16.30 14.55
N ILE A 225 -29.16 16.78 15.16
CA ILE A 225 -27.95 16.04 15.51
C ILE A 225 -27.75 15.95 17.04
N SER A 226 -28.71 16.42 17.84
CA SER A 226 -28.65 16.47 19.31
C SER A 226 -28.36 15.12 19.98
N SER A 227 -28.81 14.04 19.34
CA SER A 227 -28.71 12.66 19.81
C SER A 227 -27.75 11.79 18.98
N PHE A 228 -26.87 12.43 18.18
CA PHE A 228 -25.95 11.73 17.29
C PHE A 228 -24.81 11.02 18.03
N ILE A 229 -24.62 9.74 17.72
CA ILE A 229 -23.49 8.92 18.20
C ILE A 229 -22.36 8.99 17.16
N THR A 230 -21.23 9.57 17.57
CA THR A 230 -20.03 9.71 16.73
C THR A 230 -19.47 8.37 16.27
N ASN A 231 -19.14 8.25 14.99
CA ASN A 231 -18.52 7.04 14.42
C ASN A 231 -16.99 7.05 14.63
N GLY A 232 -16.38 5.86 14.73
CA GLY A 232 -14.94 5.68 14.90
C GLY A 232 -14.10 5.96 13.65
N GLU A 233 -14.71 5.90 12.47
CA GLU A 233 -14.08 6.13 11.17
C GLU A 233 -14.48 7.47 10.53
N TRP A 234 -15.72 7.93 10.78
CA TRP A 234 -16.27 9.13 10.15
C TRP A 234 -16.63 10.22 11.18
N ASP A 235 -16.25 11.46 10.89
CA ASP A 235 -16.74 12.66 11.59
C ASP A 235 -17.89 13.30 10.80
N LEU A 236 -18.95 13.68 11.52
CA LEU A 236 -20.10 14.37 10.94
C LEU A 236 -19.84 15.88 10.92
N LEU A 237 -19.79 16.48 9.74
CA LEU A 237 -19.65 17.93 9.55
C LEU A 237 -21.01 18.64 9.69
N GLY A 238 -22.10 18.00 9.26
CA GLY A 238 -23.47 18.51 9.41
C GLY A 238 -24.49 17.80 8.54
N VAL A 239 -25.77 18.10 8.76
CA VAL A 239 -26.91 17.56 7.98
C VAL A 239 -27.84 18.69 7.51
N PRO A 240 -27.39 19.63 6.65
CA PRO A 240 -28.28 20.64 6.07
C PRO A 240 -29.45 20.01 5.31
N GLY A 241 -30.65 20.55 5.52
CA GLY A 241 -31.88 20.18 4.82
C GLY A 241 -32.30 21.26 3.83
N LYS A 242 -32.90 20.86 2.71
CA LYS A 242 -33.38 21.78 1.67
C LYS A 242 -34.71 21.28 1.10
N ARG A 243 -35.74 22.14 1.10
CA ARG A 243 -36.96 21.96 0.32
C ARG A 243 -36.66 22.27 -1.15
N ASN A 244 -37.03 21.36 -2.05
CA ASN A 244 -37.04 21.59 -3.49
C ASN A 244 -38.48 21.47 -4.00
N GLU A 245 -38.79 22.17 -5.08
CA GLU A 245 -40.08 22.13 -5.76
C GLU A 245 -39.79 21.94 -7.25
N ILE A 246 -40.18 20.78 -7.79
CA ILE A 246 -39.80 20.30 -9.11
C ILE A 246 -41.06 20.14 -9.95
N TYR A 247 -41.09 20.84 -11.10
CA TYR A 247 -42.09 20.62 -12.14
C TYR A 247 -41.51 19.63 -13.16
N TYR A 248 -42.15 18.47 -13.33
CA TYR A 248 -41.74 17.48 -14.32
C TYR A 248 -42.42 17.75 -15.66
N ASN A 249 -41.71 17.51 -16.78
CA ASN A 249 -42.24 17.75 -18.14
C ASN A 249 -43.53 16.97 -18.48
N CYS A 250 -43.92 15.97 -17.68
CA CYS A 250 -45.14 15.18 -17.87
C CYS A 250 -46.38 15.75 -17.17
N CYS A 251 -46.23 16.63 -16.16
CA CYS A 251 -47.28 17.03 -15.23
C CYS A 251 -47.25 18.55 -14.97
N PRO A 252 -48.37 19.27 -15.02
CA PRO A 252 -48.41 20.69 -14.63
C PRO A 252 -48.28 20.92 -13.11
N GLU A 253 -48.48 19.89 -12.28
CA GLU A 253 -48.41 19.96 -10.82
C GLU A 253 -46.94 19.98 -10.31
N PRO A 254 -46.64 20.74 -9.24
CA PRO A 254 -45.35 20.67 -8.56
C PRO A 254 -45.23 19.39 -7.75
N TYR A 255 -44.04 18.79 -7.75
CA TYR A 255 -43.65 17.74 -6.81
C TYR A 255 -42.66 18.32 -5.82
N ILE A 256 -42.94 18.16 -4.53
CA ILE A 256 -42.13 18.71 -3.44
C ILE A 256 -41.27 17.59 -2.85
N ASP A 257 -39.96 17.80 -2.80
CA ASP A 257 -39.03 16.92 -2.09
C ASP A 257 -38.25 17.69 -1.02
N ILE A 258 -37.90 16.99 0.05
CA ILE A 258 -36.98 17.45 1.07
C ILE A 258 -35.71 16.61 0.95
N THR A 259 -34.63 17.27 0.54
CA THR A 259 -33.31 16.67 0.45
C THR A 259 -32.50 17.03 1.70
N PHE A 260 -32.08 16.03 2.47
CA PHE A 260 -31.06 16.18 3.52
C PHE A 260 -29.70 15.75 2.98
N ALA A 261 -28.68 16.59 3.13
CA ALA A 261 -27.32 16.26 2.71
C ALA A 261 -26.47 15.95 3.95
N ILE A 262 -26.13 14.68 4.15
CA ILE A 262 -25.20 14.23 5.20
C ILE A 262 -23.78 14.51 4.72
N LEU A 263 -23.07 15.39 5.42
CA LEU A 263 -21.69 15.80 5.15
C LEU A 263 -20.76 15.12 6.15
N ILE A 264 -19.85 14.27 5.67
CA ILE A 264 -18.95 13.46 6.53
C ILE A 264 -17.50 13.55 6.06
N ARG A 265 -16.57 13.44 7.02
CA ARG A 265 -15.11 13.47 6.82
C ARG A 265 -14.47 12.19 7.34
N ARG A 266 -13.52 11.61 6.60
CA ARG A 266 -12.83 10.38 7.01
C ARG A 266 -11.72 10.64 8.04
N LYS A 267 -11.59 9.75 9.03
CA LYS A 267 -10.47 9.68 9.98
C LYS A 267 -9.27 8.98 9.35
N THR A 268 -8.31 9.76 8.90
CA THR A 268 -7.15 9.32 8.09
C THR A 268 -6.11 8.48 8.86
N LEU A 269 -6.08 8.53 10.19
CA LEU A 269 -4.99 7.95 11.01
C LEU A 269 -4.77 6.45 10.78
N TYR A 270 -5.84 5.66 10.64
CA TYR A 270 -5.73 4.22 10.38
C TYR A 270 -5.01 3.96 9.04
N TYR A 271 -5.43 4.65 7.98
CA TYR A 271 -4.84 4.53 6.65
C TYR A 271 -3.42 5.10 6.59
N PHE A 272 -3.11 6.14 7.38
CA PHE A 272 -1.75 6.67 7.47
C PHE A 272 -0.76 5.60 7.97
N PHE A 273 -1.06 4.95 9.11
CA PHE A 273 -0.17 3.94 9.68
C PHE A 273 -0.16 2.62 8.91
N ASN A 274 -1.29 2.19 8.35
CA ASN A 274 -1.40 0.88 7.69
C ASN A 274 -1.14 0.92 6.18
N LEU A 275 -1.35 2.07 5.51
CA LEU A 275 -1.09 2.21 4.06
C LEU A 275 0.17 3.03 3.75
N ILE A 276 0.32 4.22 4.35
CA ILE A 276 1.39 5.15 3.94
C ILE A 276 2.74 4.72 4.53
N VAL A 277 2.81 4.40 5.82
CA VAL A 277 4.08 4.03 6.49
C VAL A 277 4.76 2.80 5.84
N PRO A 278 4.08 1.67 5.56
CA PRO A 278 4.71 0.52 4.90
C PRO A 278 5.25 0.87 3.51
N CYS A 279 4.54 1.68 2.72
CA CYS A 279 4.99 2.07 1.39
C CYS A 279 6.22 2.99 1.41
N VAL A 280 6.30 3.91 2.38
CA VAL A 280 7.52 4.73 2.59
C VAL A 280 8.71 3.85 3.00
N LEU A 281 8.49 2.85 3.85
CA LEU A 281 9.54 1.89 4.22
C LEU A 281 10.00 1.06 3.01
N ILE A 282 9.08 0.50 2.21
CA ILE A 282 9.39 -0.26 0.98
C ILE A 282 10.16 0.61 -0.02
N ALA A 283 9.74 1.86 -0.24
CA ALA A 283 10.46 2.80 -1.10
C ALA A 283 11.88 3.09 -0.57
N SER A 284 12.06 3.24 0.75
CA SER A 284 13.39 3.41 1.35
C SER A 284 14.29 2.18 1.18
N MET A 285 13.73 0.97 1.26
CA MET A 285 14.46 -0.28 1.02
C MET A 285 14.90 -0.42 -0.44
N ALA A 286 14.07 0.01 -1.40
CA ALA A 286 14.44 0.03 -2.81
C ALA A 286 15.65 0.95 -3.09
N LEU A 287 15.72 2.10 -2.41
CA LEU A 287 16.85 3.02 -2.50
C LEU A 287 18.12 2.47 -1.82
N LEU A 288 17.98 1.79 -0.68
CA LEU A 288 19.08 1.09 -0.01
C LEU A 288 19.67 -0.04 -0.88
N GLY A 289 18.90 -0.65 -1.77
CA GLY A 289 19.39 -1.64 -2.74
C GLY A 289 20.55 -1.13 -3.62
N PHE A 290 20.55 0.15 -4.00
CA PHE A 290 21.64 0.80 -4.75
C PHE A 290 22.87 1.15 -3.88
N THR A 291 22.83 0.89 -2.57
CA THR A 291 24.02 1.04 -1.71
C THR A 291 24.81 -0.26 -1.56
N LEU A 292 24.19 -1.41 -1.86
CA LEU A 292 24.81 -2.73 -1.75
C LEU A 292 25.77 -2.97 -2.93
N PRO A 293 27.01 -3.42 -2.71
CA PRO A 293 27.94 -3.74 -3.80
C PRO A 293 27.46 -4.95 -4.61
N PRO A 294 27.70 -4.98 -5.94
CA PRO A 294 27.31 -6.11 -6.79
C PRO A 294 28.05 -7.41 -6.45
N ASP A 295 29.26 -7.34 -5.88
CA ASP A 295 30.04 -8.52 -5.47
C ASP A 295 29.33 -9.41 -4.42
N SER A 296 28.32 -8.88 -3.70
CA SER A 296 27.56 -9.66 -2.71
C SER A 296 26.54 -10.64 -3.30
N GLY A 297 26.20 -10.54 -4.59
CA GLY A 297 25.20 -11.40 -5.26
C GLY A 297 23.73 -11.14 -4.88
N GLU A 298 23.44 -10.88 -3.60
CA GLU A 298 22.09 -10.70 -3.05
C GLU A 298 21.33 -9.46 -3.57
N LYS A 299 21.99 -8.55 -4.29
CA LYS A 299 21.41 -7.31 -4.80
C LYS A 299 20.17 -7.53 -5.69
N LEU A 300 20.21 -8.55 -6.54
CA LEU A 300 19.08 -8.90 -7.41
C LEU A 300 17.93 -9.53 -6.62
N SER A 301 18.25 -10.39 -5.64
CA SER A 301 17.29 -11.05 -4.75
C SER A 301 16.49 -10.02 -3.95
N LEU A 302 17.17 -9.02 -3.39
CA LEU A 302 16.55 -7.88 -2.69
C LEU A 302 15.61 -7.08 -3.62
N GLY A 303 16.04 -6.76 -4.84
CA GLY A 303 15.20 -6.02 -5.79
C GLY A 303 13.91 -6.76 -6.18
N VAL A 304 14.00 -8.05 -6.48
CA VAL A 304 12.84 -8.86 -6.89
C VAL A 304 11.87 -9.09 -5.72
N THR A 305 12.37 -9.31 -4.50
CA THR A 305 11.51 -9.48 -3.32
C THR A 305 10.77 -8.20 -2.94
N ILE A 306 11.38 -7.02 -3.11
CA ILE A 306 10.73 -5.71 -2.95
C ILE A 306 9.63 -5.48 -3.99
N LEU A 307 9.85 -5.87 -5.25
CA LEU A 307 8.82 -5.76 -6.31
C LEU A 307 7.62 -6.68 -6.02
N LEU A 308 7.87 -7.92 -5.57
CA LEU A 308 6.81 -8.87 -5.21
C LEU A 308 6.00 -8.38 -4.01
N SER A 309 6.65 -7.92 -2.94
CA SER A 309 5.93 -7.44 -1.74
C SER A 309 5.09 -6.20 -2.02
N LEU A 310 5.60 -5.25 -2.83
CA LEU A 310 4.84 -4.09 -3.30
C LEU A 310 3.61 -4.51 -4.12
N THR A 311 3.74 -5.50 -5.00
CA THR A 311 2.63 -5.98 -5.84
C THR A 311 1.53 -6.65 -5.01
N VAL A 312 1.91 -7.47 -4.02
CA VAL A 312 0.95 -8.09 -3.08
C VAL A 312 0.25 -7.03 -2.24
N PHE A 313 1.00 -6.04 -1.75
CA PHE A 313 0.44 -4.92 -0.98
C PHE A 313 -0.55 -4.09 -1.81
N LEU A 314 -0.21 -3.77 -3.06
CA LEU A 314 -1.09 -3.04 -3.96
C LEU A 314 -2.40 -3.80 -4.26
N ASN A 315 -2.32 -5.12 -4.45
CA ASN A 315 -3.52 -5.95 -4.63
C ASN A 315 -4.43 -5.91 -3.41
N MET A 316 -3.88 -5.99 -2.19
CA MET A 316 -4.66 -5.88 -0.95
C MET A 316 -5.43 -4.54 -0.87
N VAL A 317 -4.81 -3.42 -1.24
CA VAL A 317 -5.48 -2.11 -1.24
C VAL A 317 -6.50 -1.98 -2.38
N ALA A 318 -6.22 -2.59 -3.53
CA ALA A 318 -7.16 -2.62 -4.66
C ALA A 318 -8.46 -3.40 -4.34
N GLU A 319 -8.40 -4.40 -3.45
CA GLU A 319 -9.59 -5.14 -3.01
C GLU A 319 -10.50 -4.33 -2.05
N THR A 320 -9.94 -3.36 -1.31
CA THR A 320 -10.69 -2.50 -0.38
C THR A 320 -11.30 -1.26 -1.02
N MET A 321 -10.84 -0.84 -2.20
CA MET A 321 -11.38 0.35 -2.89
C MET A 321 -12.49 -0.05 -3.88
N PRO A 322 -13.51 0.81 -4.12
CA PRO A 322 -14.48 0.60 -5.20
C PRO A 322 -13.82 0.51 -6.57
N ALA A 323 -14.32 -0.38 -7.41
CA ALA A 323 -13.92 -0.51 -8.81
C ALA A 323 -14.63 0.54 -9.69
N THR A 324 -14.40 1.83 -9.42
CA THR A 324 -14.89 2.94 -10.25
C THR A 324 -13.81 3.43 -11.23
N SER A 325 -14.23 3.89 -12.40
CA SER A 325 -13.35 4.45 -13.44
C SER A 325 -13.41 5.97 -13.57
N ASP A 326 -14.31 6.62 -12.82
CA ASP A 326 -14.57 8.06 -12.90
C ASP A 326 -13.36 8.91 -12.48
N ALA A 327 -12.57 8.41 -11.53
CA ALA A 327 -11.33 9.01 -11.07
C ALA A 327 -10.39 7.95 -10.47
N VAL A 328 -9.08 8.16 -10.59
CA VAL A 328 -8.07 7.35 -9.90
C VAL A 328 -7.68 8.06 -8.59
N PRO A 329 -7.71 7.39 -7.43
CA PRO A 329 -7.31 8.00 -6.16
C PRO A 329 -5.88 8.54 -6.17
N LEU A 330 -5.63 9.64 -5.46
CA LEU A 330 -4.29 10.21 -5.26
C LEU A 330 -3.31 9.15 -4.73
N LEU A 331 -3.73 8.35 -3.74
CA LEU A 331 -2.94 7.23 -3.22
C LEU A 331 -2.69 6.13 -4.27
N GLY A 332 -3.66 5.89 -5.16
CA GLY A 332 -3.51 4.98 -6.30
C GLY A 332 -2.48 5.47 -7.32
N THR A 333 -2.47 6.78 -7.63
CA THR A 333 -1.43 7.36 -8.51
C THR A 333 -0.04 7.28 -7.86
N TYR A 334 0.07 7.52 -6.55
CA TYR A 334 1.30 7.36 -5.78
C TYR A 334 1.85 5.93 -5.85
N PHE A 335 1.01 4.92 -5.61
CA PHE A 335 1.44 3.52 -5.69
C PHE A 335 1.83 3.09 -7.11
N ASN A 336 1.15 3.58 -8.14
CA ASN A 336 1.56 3.35 -9.54
C ASN A 336 2.95 3.97 -9.83
N CYS A 337 3.21 5.18 -9.33
CA CYS A 337 4.53 5.82 -9.43
C CYS A 337 5.62 5.02 -8.70
N ILE A 338 5.37 4.51 -7.49
CA ILE A 338 6.32 3.63 -6.78
C ILE A 338 6.52 2.32 -7.54
N MET A 339 5.45 1.70 -8.05
CA MET A 339 5.54 0.45 -8.80
C MET A 339 6.40 0.59 -10.05
N PHE A 340 6.24 1.69 -10.81
CA PHE A 340 7.10 1.99 -11.95
C PHE A 340 8.56 2.27 -11.54
N MET A 341 8.78 2.99 -10.43
CA MET A 341 10.11 3.26 -9.87
C MET A 341 10.82 1.97 -9.42
N VAL A 342 10.12 1.06 -8.73
CA VAL A 342 10.69 -0.22 -8.27
C VAL A 342 10.94 -1.14 -9.46
N ALA A 343 10.03 -1.24 -10.43
CA ALA A 343 10.24 -2.04 -11.64
C ALA A 343 11.46 -1.56 -12.45
N SER A 344 11.57 -0.25 -12.69
CA SER A 344 12.73 0.35 -13.38
C SER A 344 14.02 0.25 -12.56
N SER A 345 13.94 0.25 -11.22
CA SER A 345 15.07 -0.03 -10.33
C SER A 345 15.60 -1.47 -10.47
N VAL A 346 14.73 -2.48 -10.54
CA VAL A 346 15.14 -3.88 -10.78
C VAL A 346 15.80 -4.03 -12.15
N VAL A 347 15.22 -3.44 -13.21
CA VAL A 347 15.83 -3.43 -14.55
C VAL A 347 17.21 -2.75 -14.55
N SER A 348 17.34 -1.60 -13.87
CA SER A 348 18.63 -0.90 -13.72
C SER A 348 19.66 -1.76 -12.99
N THR A 349 19.24 -2.49 -11.95
CA THR A 349 20.09 -3.42 -11.19
C THR A 349 20.60 -4.56 -12.06
N ILE A 350 19.76 -5.12 -12.95
CA ILE A 350 20.18 -6.15 -13.92
C ILE A 350 21.22 -5.58 -14.91
N LEU A 351 21.06 -4.33 -15.37
CA LEU A 351 22.04 -3.66 -16.23
C LEU A 351 23.37 -3.41 -15.49
N ILE A 352 23.34 -2.94 -14.24
CA ILE A 352 24.53 -2.73 -13.40
C ILE A 352 25.28 -4.06 -13.20
N LEU A 353 24.57 -5.16 -12.92
CA LEU A 353 25.15 -6.50 -12.81
C LEU A 353 25.73 -6.98 -14.15
N ASN A 354 25.06 -6.73 -15.27
CA ASN A 354 25.60 -7.05 -16.60
C ASN A 354 26.92 -6.31 -16.86
N TYR A 355 27.00 -5.01 -16.55
CA TYR A 355 28.23 -4.24 -16.70
C TYR A 355 29.34 -4.69 -15.74
N HIS A 356 29.00 -5.04 -14.49
CA HIS A 356 29.96 -5.50 -13.49
C HIS A 356 30.64 -6.83 -13.85
N HIS A 357 29.95 -7.74 -14.54
CA HIS A 357 30.45 -9.05 -14.95
C HIS A 357 31.00 -9.10 -16.39
N ARG A 358 31.27 -7.94 -17.04
CA ARG A 358 31.95 -7.91 -18.34
C ARG A 358 33.45 -8.17 -18.18
N ASN A 359 33.92 -9.24 -18.81
CA ASN A 359 35.35 -9.55 -18.94
C ASN A 359 35.91 -9.01 -20.27
N PRO A 360 37.19 -8.60 -20.30
CA PRO A 360 37.86 -8.05 -21.49
C PRO A 360 37.81 -8.99 -22.70
N ASP A 361 37.87 -10.32 -22.49
CA ASP A 361 37.81 -11.31 -23.56
C ASP A 361 36.45 -11.36 -24.29
N THR A 362 35.41 -10.71 -23.74
CA THR A 362 34.04 -10.75 -24.28
C THR A 362 33.54 -9.40 -24.81
N HIS A 363 34.03 -8.29 -24.25
CA HIS A 363 33.50 -6.95 -24.52
C HIS A 363 34.60 -5.89 -24.41
N GLU A 364 34.94 -5.27 -25.54
CA GLU A 364 35.75 -4.05 -25.57
C GLU A 364 34.90 -2.81 -25.20
N MET A 365 35.49 -1.88 -24.46
CA MET A 365 34.81 -0.67 -23.99
C MET A 365 34.99 0.46 -25.01
N SER A 366 33.93 0.77 -25.76
CA SER A 366 33.95 1.84 -26.77
C SER A 366 34.38 3.19 -26.19
N GLU A 367 35.19 3.95 -26.93
CA GLU A 367 35.76 5.23 -26.47
C GLU A 367 34.71 6.24 -25.97
N TRP A 368 33.52 6.29 -26.57
CA TRP A 368 32.42 7.14 -26.10
C TRP A 368 31.89 6.71 -24.72
N ILE A 369 31.77 5.40 -24.48
CA ILE A 369 31.40 4.81 -23.18
C ILE A 369 32.51 5.14 -22.17
N ARG A 370 33.78 5.09 -22.59
CA ARG A 370 34.93 5.43 -21.75
C ARG A 370 34.92 6.88 -21.28
N VAL A 371 34.68 7.84 -22.17
CA VAL A 371 34.58 9.27 -21.81
C VAL A 371 33.40 9.53 -20.87
N ILE A 372 32.22 8.94 -21.14
CA ILE A 372 31.02 9.16 -20.33
C ILE A 372 31.18 8.59 -18.92
N PHE A 373 31.57 7.31 -18.78
CA PHE A 373 31.59 6.63 -17.48
C PHE A 373 32.87 6.81 -16.66
N LEU A 374 34.02 7.10 -17.28
CA LEU A 374 35.28 7.31 -16.53
C LEU A 374 35.62 8.78 -16.26
N TYR A 375 35.08 9.73 -17.04
CA TYR A 375 35.39 11.15 -16.90
C TYR A 375 34.17 12.02 -16.59
N TRP A 376 33.12 11.98 -17.43
CA TRP A 376 32.00 12.91 -17.30
C TRP A 376 31.10 12.63 -16.08
N LEU A 377 30.59 11.40 -15.96
CA LEU A 377 29.74 11.01 -14.83
C LEU A 377 30.45 11.04 -13.46
N PRO A 378 31.69 10.55 -13.29
CA PRO A 378 32.40 10.63 -12.01
C PRO A 378 32.64 12.08 -11.54
N CYS A 379 32.86 13.01 -12.48
CA CYS A 379 33.02 14.43 -12.18
C CYS A 379 31.72 15.03 -11.62
N ILE A 380 30.58 14.75 -12.27
CA ILE A 380 29.24 15.19 -11.82
C ILE A 380 28.88 14.56 -10.45
N LEU A 381 29.16 13.28 -10.29
CA LEU A 381 28.85 12.50 -9.08
C LEU A 381 29.89 12.68 -7.94
N ARG A 382 30.92 13.51 -8.15
CA ARG A 382 32.06 13.72 -7.24
C ARG A 382 32.75 12.43 -6.76
N MET A 383 32.84 11.43 -7.64
CA MET A 383 33.49 10.15 -7.34
C MET A 383 34.98 10.19 -7.70
N GLN A 384 35.84 9.88 -6.74
CA GLN A 384 37.27 9.66 -6.99
C GLN A 384 37.54 8.18 -7.35
N ARG A 385 38.32 7.97 -8.42
CA ARG A 385 38.69 6.63 -8.90
C ARG A 385 39.60 5.91 -7.89
N PRO A 386 39.26 4.69 -7.42
CA PRO A 386 40.10 3.95 -6.48
C PRO A 386 41.46 3.58 -7.10
N GLY A 387 42.53 4.27 -6.66
CA GLY A 387 43.92 3.93 -7.00
C GLY A 387 44.65 4.88 -7.94
N GLN A 388 44.05 5.98 -8.42
CA GLN A 388 44.79 7.05 -9.09
C GLN A 388 44.91 8.29 -8.20
N VAL A 389 46.15 8.62 -7.82
CA VAL A 389 46.47 9.90 -7.18
C VAL A 389 46.66 10.94 -8.28
N GLY A 390 45.85 12.01 -8.25
CA GLY A 390 46.17 13.25 -8.93
C GLY A 390 46.09 13.23 -10.45
N TYR A 391 44.87 13.17 -10.99
CA TYR A 391 44.51 14.07 -12.09
C TYR A 391 43.38 14.96 -11.58
N GLU A 392 43.75 16.17 -11.14
CA GLU A 392 42.78 17.25 -10.98
C GLU A 392 42.09 17.51 -12.31
N CYS A 393 40.77 17.71 -12.30
CA CYS A 393 40.09 18.29 -13.45
C CYS A 393 40.76 19.65 -13.76
N PRO A 394 41.10 19.96 -15.02
CA PRO A 394 41.81 21.20 -15.32
C PRO A 394 40.98 22.41 -14.86
N PRO A 395 41.49 23.25 -13.95
CA PRO A 395 40.71 24.35 -13.40
C PRO A 395 40.60 25.50 -14.43
N PRO A 396 39.47 26.22 -14.48
CA PRO A 396 39.45 27.55 -15.08
C PRO A 396 40.39 28.49 -14.27
N PRO A 397 41.00 29.49 -14.90
CA PRO A 397 42.17 30.15 -14.32
C PRO A 397 41.79 31.17 -13.23
N SER A 398 41.84 30.79 -11.95
CA SER A 398 42.39 31.63 -10.86
C SER A 398 42.38 31.00 -9.47
N SER A 399 43.32 31.46 -8.63
CA SER A 399 43.42 31.36 -7.17
C SER A 399 43.87 30.03 -6.52
N SER A 400 44.85 30.21 -5.63
CA SER A 400 45.79 29.27 -5.03
C SER A 400 45.39 28.69 -3.65
N SER A 401 46.15 27.67 -3.21
CA SER A 401 46.44 27.26 -1.80
C SER A 401 45.30 26.61 -0.97
N SER A 402 45.54 25.63 -0.07
CA SER A 402 46.75 24.81 0.22
C SER A 402 46.45 23.61 1.15
N SER A 403 47.22 22.52 0.97
CA SER A 403 47.72 21.57 1.99
C SER A 403 46.79 20.89 3.02
N ALA A 404 46.61 19.56 2.88
CA ALA A 404 46.61 18.57 4.00
C ALA A 404 46.61 17.11 3.48
N SER A 405 47.75 16.39 3.53
CA SER A 405 47.79 14.95 3.16
C SER A 405 49.01 14.17 3.67
N GLY A 406 49.16 14.05 4.99
CA GLY A 406 50.21 13.24 5.62
C GLY A 406 49.67 11.94 6.24
N GLU A 407 49.26 10.96 5.44
CA GLU A 407 48.99 9.57 5.93
C GLU A 407 48.77 8.55 4.80
N LYS A 408 48.11 8.93 3.69
CA LYS A 408 47.75 8.02 2.59
C LYS A 408 48.94 7.45 1.77
N LYS A 409 50.18 7.87 2.03
CA LYS A 409 51.34 7.62 1.14
C LYS A 409 51.82 6.15 1.11
N GLN A 410 51.60 5.37 2.17
CA GLN A 410 52.13 4.00 2.28
C GLN A 410 51.45 2.97 1.38
N GLN A 411 50.14 3.10 1.13
CA GLN A 411 49.40 2.06 0.39
C GLN A 411 49.58 2.17 -1.14
N ILE A 412 49.73 3.40 -1.65
CA ILE A 412 50.05 3.69 -3.06
C ILE A 412 51.47 3.21 -3.40
N GLN A 413 52.42 3.40 -2.48
CA GLN A 413 53.82 3.03 -2.69
C GLN A 413 54.00 1.54 -3.00
N ASN A 414 53.16 0.64 -2.47
CA ASN A 414 53.24 -0.80 -2.74
C ASN A 414 52.71 -1.20 -4.13
N VAL A 415 51.69 -0.52 -4.65
CA VAL A 415 51.18 -0.75 -6.02
C VAL A 415 52.15 -0.16 -7.04
N GLU A 416 52.63 1.06 -6.77
CA GLU A 416 53.65 1.72 -7.59
C GLU A 416 54.99 0.96 -7.56
N LEU A 417 55.35 0.32 -6.43
CA LEU A 417 56.49 -0.60 -6.36
C LEU A 417 56.28 -1.84 -7.23
N LYS A 418 55.06 -2.41 -7.30
CA LYS A 418 54.78 -3.57 -8.18
C LYS A 418 54.88 -3.17 -9.66
N GLU A 419 54.29 -2.03 -10.04
CA GLU A 419 54.31 -1.51 -11.41
C GLU A 419 55.71 -1.06 -11.85
N ARG A 420 56.47 -0.40 -10.97
CA ARG A 420 57.88 -0.09 -11.22
C ARG A 420 58.75 -1.34 -11.24
N SER A 421 58.44 -2.35 -10.42
CA SER A 421 59.15 -3.64 -10.40
C SER A 421 58.94 -4.42 -11.70
N SER A 422 57.71 -4.57 -12.19
CA SER A 422 57.44 -5.27 -13.45
C SER A 422 58.00 -4.52 -14.67
N LYS A 423 57.89 -3.18 -14.70
CA LYS A 423 58.51 -2.35 -15.75
C LYS A 423 60.04 -2.35 -15.68
N SER A 424 60.64 -2.35 -14.49
CA SER A 424 62.09 -2.46 -14.31
C SER A 424 62.61 -3.86 -14.61
N LEU A 425 61.87 -4.93 -14.30
CA LEU A 425 62.21 -6.29 -14.68
C LEU A 425 62.21 -6.43 -16.20
N LEU A 426 61.16 -5.96 -16.88
CA LEU A 426 61.10 -6.01 -18.33
C LEU A 426 62.19 -5.14 -18.98
N ALA A 427 62.50 -3.96 -18.42
CA ALA A 427 63.63 -3.15 -18.87
C ALA A 427 64.96 -3.91 -18.70
N ASN A 428 65.24 -4.48 -17.52
CA ASN A 428 66.47 -5.24 -17.26
C ASN A 428 66.57 -6.49 -18.17
N VAL A 429 65.46 -7.18 -18.45
CA VAL A 429 65.43 -8.34 -19.36
C VAL A 429 65.68 -7.93 -20.81
N LEU A 430 65.20 -6.76 -21.25
CA LEU A 430 65.50 -6.20 -22.57
C LEU A 430 66.95 -5.73 -22.68
N ASP A 431 67.48 -5.08 -21.64
CA ASP A 431 68.88 -4.61 -21.56
C ASP A 431 69.86 -5.80 -21.67
N ILE A 432 69.57 -6.90 -20.96
CA ILE A 432 70.35 -8.16 -21.04
C ILE A 432 70.26 -8.81 -22.44
N ASP A 433 69.09 -8.78 -23.11
CA ASP A 433 68.90 -9.32 -24.47
C ASP A 433 69.66 -8.50 -25.53
N ASP A 434 69.70 -7.17 -25.37
CA ASP A 434 70.49 -6.29 -26.24
C ASP A 434 72.00 -6.36 -25.96
N ASP A 435 72.44 -6.54 -24.71
CA ASP A 435 73.85 -6.83 -24.37
C ASP A 435 74.32 -8.14 -25.01
N PHE A 436 73.51 -9.21 -24.95
CA PHE A 436 73.81 -10.48 -25.63
C PHE A 436 73.90 -10.30 -27.16
N ARG A 437 73.01 -9.50 -27.76
CA ARG A 437 73.06 -9.16 -29.20
C ARG A 437 74.27 -8.31 -29.57
N CYS A 438 74.70 -7.40 -28.70
CA CYS A 438 75.87 -6.56 -28.92
C CYS A 438 77.16 -7.38 -28.81
N ASN A 439 77.26 -8.27 -27.82
CA ASN A 439 78.42 -9.14 -27.65
C ASN A 439 78.62 -10.08 -28.87
N HIS A 440 77.52 -10.60 -29.44
CA HIS A 440 77.56 -11.38 -30.68
C HIS A 440 77.95 -10.59 -31.95
N ARG A 441 77.75 -9.27 -31.99
CA ARG A 441 78.10 -8.44 -33.16
C ARG A 441 79.59 -8.11 -33.28
N CYS A 442 80.36 -8.22 -32.21
CA CYS A 442 81.81 -7.99 -32.24
C CYS A 442 82.63 -9.18 -32.76
N ALA A 443 82.01 -10.35 -33.00
CA ALA A 443 82.67 -11.58 -33.40
C ALA A 443 82.20 -12.13 -34.76
N SER A 444 82.23 -11.31 -35.82
CA SER A 444 82.15 -11.81 -37.21
C SER A 444 82.68 -10.82 -38.25
N ALA A 445 83.91 -11.07 -38.71
CA ALA A 445 84.30 -10.76 -40.08
C ALA A 445 84.16 -12.03 -40.94
N THR A 446 83.61 -11.87 -42.15
CA THR A 446 83.60 -12.82 -43.29
C THR A 446 82.84 -14.17 -43.22
N LEU A 447 81.64 -14.18 -43.86
CA LEU A 447 81.13 -15.17 -44.86
C LEU A 447 80.83 -16.65 -44.42
N PRO A 448 80.08 -17.47 -45.21
CA PRO A 448 78.65 -17.32 -45.53
C PRO A 448 77.80 -18.63 -45.42
N HIS A 449 76.47 -18.52 -45.57
CA HIS A 449 75.47 -19.56 -45.94
C HIS A 449 75.23 -20.84 -45.08
N GLN A 450 74.04 -20.87 -44.44
CA GLN A 450 73.00 -21.95 -44.40
C GLN A 450 73.34 -23.43 -44.01
N PRO A 451 72.33 -24.25 -43.60
CA PRO A 451 72.51 -25.08 -42.39
C PRO A 451 72.35 -26.59 -42.59
N THR A 452 72.86 -27.38 -41.64
CA THR A 452 72.53 -28.80 -41.49
C THR A 452 72.29 -29.19 -40.02
N TYR A 453 71.10 -29.75 -39.76
CA TYR A 453 70.73 -30.44 -38.53
C TYR A 453 71.61 -31.68 -38.31
N TYR A 454 71.98 -31.99 -37.06
CA TYR A 454 71.99 -33.37 -36.58
C TYR A 454 71.52 -33.50 -35.13
N ARG A 455 70.89 -34.65 -34.86
CA ARG A 455 70.13 -35.01 -33.66
C ARG A 455 70.91 -36.05 -32.86
N THR A 456 71.17 -35.83 -31.59
CA THR A 456 71.84 -36.80 -30.72
C THR A 456 70.83 -37.68 -29.96
N MET A 457 71.12 -38.98 -29.92
CA MET A 457 70.47 -39.95 -29.03
C MET A 457 71.37 -40.21 -27.83
N TYR A 458 70.79 -40.41 -26.65
CA TYR A 458 71.52 -40.84 -25.47
C TYR A 458 71.90 -42.33 -25.54
N ARG A 459 73.08 -42.66 -25.01
CA ARG A 459 73.34 -44.00 -24.46
C ARG A 459 74.22 -43.90 -23.22
N GLN A 460 73.85 -44.71 -22.22
CA GLN A 460 74.40 -44.78 -20.88
C GLN A 460 75.52 -45.84 -20.80
N GLY A 461 76.53 -45.60 -19.98
CA GLY A 461 77.63 -46.53 -19.69
C GLY A 461 78.45 -46.05 -18.49
N ASP A 462 78.82 -46.97 -17.61
CA ASP A 462 79.45 -46.74 -16.32
C ASP A 462 80.76 -47.56 -16.20
N ASP A 463 81.64 -47.16 -15.27
CA ASP A 463 82.89 -47.80 -14.83
C ASP A 463 84.08 -48.00 -15.81
N GLY A 464 85.32 -48.01 -15.26
CA GLY A 464 86.25 -49.06 -15.71
C GLY A 464 87.76 -48.88 -16.00
N SER A 465 88.44 -47.75 -15.73
CA SER A 465 89.92 -47.68 -15.50
C SER A 465 90.98 -47.99 -16.61
N VAL A 466 92.18 -47.37 -16.45
CA VAL A 466 93.54 -47.66 -17.00
C VAL A 466 93.81 -47.68 -18.53
N GLY A 467 94.69 -46.78 -18.99
CA GLY A 467 95.88 -47.19 -19.78
C GLY A 467 96.16 -46.47 -21.12
N PRO A 468 97.44 -46.31 -21.56
CA PRO A 468 97.82 -45.30 -22.57
C PRO A 468 98.57 -45.82 -23.82
N VAL A 469 98.54 -45.08 -24.94
CA VAL A 469 99.50 -45.20 -26.05
C VAL A 469 99.80 -43.83 -26.69
N GLY A 470 101.04 -43.34 -26.56
CA GLY A 470 101.69 -42.41 -27.50
C GLY A 470 102.60 -43.19 -28.47
N PRO A 471 103.43 -42.58 -29.35
CA PRO A 471 104.05 -41.24 -29.28
C PRO A 471 103.57 -40.34 -30.47
N ALA A 472 104.19 -39.22 -30.89
CA ALA A 472 105.49 -38.60 -30.59
C ALA A 472 105.45 -37.04 -30.69
N GLY A 473 106.59 -36.39 -30.51
CA GLY A 473 106.78 -34.93 -30.65
C GLY A 473 107.46 -34.50 -31.98
N PRO A 474 107.93 -33.23 -32.10
CA PRO A 474 108.62 -32.50 -31.04
C PRO A 474 107.98 -31.18 -30.54
N VAL A 475 108.44 -30.80 -29.34
CA VAL A 475 108.27 -29.53 -28.59
C VAL A 475 109.03 -28.39 -29.34
N VAL A 476 108.76 -27.08 -29.30
CA VAL A 476 108.39 -26.06 -28.28
C VAL A 476 107.68 -24.92 -29.06
N ASP A 477 106.61 -24.24 -28.61
CA ASP A 477 106.56 -23.33 -27.45
C ASP A 477 105.13 -23.15 -26.87
N GLY A 478 105.03 -22.63 -25.65
CA GLY A 478 103.82 -22.66 -24.82
C GLY A 478 102.75 -21.61 -25.12
N ARG A 479 101.57 -21.81 -24.50
CA ARG A 479 100.34 -20.99 -24.51
C ARG A 479 99.32 -21.21 -25.64
N LEU A 480 98.77 -22.43 -25.76
CA LEU A 480 97.46 -22.61 -26.42
C LEU A 480 96.67 -23.86 -25.93
N HIS A 481 96.45 -24.01 -24.62
CA HIS A 481 95.59 -25.11 -24.11
C HIS A 481 94.70 -24.75 -22.91
N GLU A 482 94.25 -23.50 -22.84
CA GLU A 482 93.31 -23.04 -21.80
C GLU A 482 92.12 -22.25 -22.38
N ALA A 483 92.05 -22.07 -23.71
CA ALA A 483 90.98 -21.34 -24.37
C ALA A 483 89.79 -22.23 -24.81
N ILE A 484 90.04 -23.50 -25.18
CA ILE A 484 89.04 -24.34 -25.86
C ILE A 484 88.03 -24.98 -24.88
N SER A 485 88.48 -25.38 -23.69
CA SER A 485 87.58 -25.91 -22.65
C SER A 485 86.59 -24.85 -22.15
N HIS A 486 87.05 -23.60 -22.01
CA HIS A 486 86.21 -22.50 -21.55
C HIS A 486 85.18 -22.06 -22.59
N THR A 487 85.48 -22.11 -23.90
CA THR A 487 84.52 -21.74 -24.96
C THR A 487 83.36 -22.72 -25.16
N CYS A 488 83.51 -24.00 -24.80
CA CYS A 488 82.41 -24.98 -24.89
C CYS A 488 81.51 -24.94 -23.65
N LEU A 489 82.10 -24.77 -22.46
CA LEU A 489 81.36 -24.59 -21.21
C LEU A 489 80.58 -23.26 -21.19
N THR A 490 81.12 -22.17 -21.75
CA THR A 490 80.36 -20.93 -21.93
C THR A 490 79.20 -21.16 -22.90
N SER A 491 79.41 -21.78 -24.07
CA SER A 491 78.32 -22.01 -25.04
C SER A 491 77.13 -22.82 -24.47
N SER A 492 77.39 -23.81 -23.61
CA SER A 492 76.32 -24.57 -22.93
C SER A 492 75.60 -23.74 -21.86
N ALA A 493 76.35 -22.99 -21.04
CA ALA A 493 75.79 -22.11 -20.01
C ALA A 493 75.04 -20.90 -20.62
N GLU A 494 75.51 -20.37 -21.75
CA GLU A 494 74.86 -19.33 -22.55
C GLU A 494 73.56 -19.83 -23.16
N TYR A 495 73.50 -21.09 -23.61
CA TYR A 495 72.27 -21.70 -24.12
C TYR A 495 71.21 -21.88 -23.02
N GLU A 496 71.60 -22.42 -21.86
CA GLU A 496 70.69 -22.53 -20.69
C GLU A 496 70.24 -21.15 -20.18
N LEU A 497 71.15 -20.16 -20.14
CA LEU A 497 70.80 -18.79 -19.76
C LEU A 497 69.86 -18.12 -20.77
N ALA A 498 70.06 -18.33 -22.07
CA ALA A 498 69.16 -17.86 -23.12
C ALA A 498 67.77 -18.53 -23.05
N LEU A 499 67.71 -19.81 -22.66
CA LEU A 499 66.45 -20.51 -22.40
C LEU A 499 65.72 -19.91 -21.20
N ILE A 500 66.43 -19.67 -20.09
CA ILE A 500 65.88 -19.03 -18.88
C ILE A 500 65.40 -17.60 -19.17
N LEU A 501 66.16 -16.80 -19.93
CA LEU A 501 65.75 -15.46 -20.35
C LEU A 501 64.49 -15.48 -21.22
N LYS A 502 64.34 -16.48 -22.09
CA LYS A 502 63.14 -16.66 -22.91
C LYS A 502 61.90 -17.00 -22.06
N GLU A 503 62.04 -17.90 -21.10
CA GLU A 503 60.96 -18.23 -20.16
C GLU A 503 60.60 -17.05 -19.25
N LEU A 504 61.59 -16.31 -18.74
CA LEU A 504 61.36 -15.06 -17.98
C LEU A 504 60.69 -13.98 -18.83
N ARG A 505 61.04 -13.83 -20.10
CA ARG A 505 60.36 -12.93 -21.04
C ARG A 505 58.90 -13.33 -21.20
N TRP A 506 58.62 -14.62 -21.42
CA TRP A 506 57.24 -15.14 -21.53
C TRP A 506 56.43 -14.92 -20.25
N ILE A 507 57.00 -15.22 -19.08
CA ILE A 507 56.37 -14.94 -17.77
C ILE A 507 56.09 -13.45 -17.60
N THR A 508 57.02 -12.57 -17.96
CA THR A 508 56.86 -11.12 -17.80
C THR A 508 55.85 -10.53 -18.79
N GLU A 509 55.80 -11.04 -20.03
CA GLU A 509 54.76 -10.69 -21.01
C GLU A 509 53.38 -11.18 -20.58
N GLN A 510 53.29 -12.40 -20.03
CA GLN A 510 52.04 -12.96 -19.52
C GLN A 510 51.54 -12.19 -18.29
N LEU A 511 52.42 -11.84 -17.34
CA LEU A 511 52.10 -10.97 -16.20
C LEU A 511 51.66 -9.57 -16.64
N LYS A 512 52.31 -8.98 -17.66
CA LYS A 512 51.89 -7.69 -18.23
C LYS A 512 50.50 -7.77 -18.85
N LYS A 513 50.20 -8.85 -19.58
CA LYS A 513 48.88 -9.10 -20.18
C LYS A 513 47.79 -9.36 -19.12
N GLU A 514 48.16 -10.01 -18.01
CA GLU A 514 47.29 -10.21 -16.86
C GLU A 514 47.01 -8.89 -16.12
N ASP A 515 48.04 -8.05 -15.89
CA ASP A 515 47.86 -6.70 -15.33
C ASP A 515 46.96 -5.84 -16.27
N GLU A 516 47.20 -5.83 -17.59
CA GLU A 516 46.39 -5.09 -18.59
C GLU A 516 44.91 -5.54 -18.63
N THR A 517 44.65 -6.84 -18.61
CA THR A 517 43.27 -7.37 -18.55
C THR A 517 42.60 -7.11 -17.20
N SER A 518 43.37 -7.09 -16.10
CA SER A 518 42.87 -6.71 -14.78
C SER A 518 42.44 -5.23 -14.73
N ASP A 519 43.18 -4.33 -15.38
CA ASP A 519 42.84 -2.90 -15.41
C ASP A 519 41.59 -2.62 -16.26
N ILE A 520 41.41 -3.30 -17.40
CA ILE A 520 40.15 -3.22 -18.18
C ILE A 520 38.96 -3.73 -17.34
N THR A 521 39.16 -4.81 -16.57
CA THR A 521 38.13 -5.34 -15.67
C THR A 521 37.80 -4.33 -14.56
N ARG A 522 38.81 -3.63 -14.01
CA ARG A 522 38.62 -2.55 -13.03
C ARG A 522 37.87 -1.34 -13.63
N ASP A 523 38.09 -1.02 -14.90
CA ASP A 523 37.34 0.04 -15.61
C ASP A 523 35.85 -0.32 -15.75
N TRP A 524 35.52 -1.55 -16.15
CA TRP A 524 34.14 -2.03 -16.19
C TRP A 524 33.48 -2.05 -14.80
N LYS A 525 34.19 -2.51 -13.75
CA LYS A 525 33.68 -2.47 -12.37
C LYS A 525 33.47 -1.03 -11.86
N PHE A 526 34.35 -0.10 -12.22
CA PHE A 526 34.20 1.31 -11.86
C PHE A 526 33.02 1.96 -12.59
N ALA A 527 32.86 1.73 -13.90
CA ALA A 527 31.65 2.12 -14.63
C ALA A 527 30.39 1.51 -13.98
N ALA A 528 30.46 0.25 -13.57
CA ALA A 528 29.52 -0.44 -12.66
C ALA A 528 29.02 0.45 -11.51
N MET A 529 29.95 0.84 -10.64
CA MET A 529 29.68 1.67 -9.46
C MET A 529 29.20 3.09 -9.80
N VAL A 530 29.65 3.66 -10.92
CA VAL A 530 29.24 5.00 -11.38
C VAL A 530 27.79 4.98 -11.85
N VAL A 531 27.37 3.97 -12.62
CA VAL A 531 25.96 3.77 -13.01
C VAL A 531 25.07 3.58 -11.78
N ASP A 532 25.49 2.72 -10.85
CA ASP A 532 24.77 2.41 -9.61
C ASP A 532 24.46 3.67 -8.78
N ARG A 533 25.44 4.58 -8.70
CA ARG A 533 25.35 5.84 -7.95
C ARG A 533 24.56 6.92 -8.69
N LEU A 534 24.61 6.93 -10.02
CA LEU A 534 23.72 7.74 -10.85
C LEU A 534 22.25 7.32 -10.65
N CYS A 535 21.97 6.01 -10.74
CA CYS A 535 20.65 5.44 -10.47
C CYS A 535 20.16 5.80 -9.07
N LEU A 536 20.99 5.65 -8.03
CA LEU A 536 20.66 6.06 -6.66
C LEU A 536 20.21 7.52 -6.59
N ILE A 537 20.94 8.46 -7.22
CA ILE A 537 20.60 9.89 -7.18
C ILE A 537 19.31 10.19 -7.96
N ILE A 538 19.13 9.58 -9.14
CA ILE A 538 17.90 9.73 -9.93
C ILE A 538 16.69 9.20 -9.16
N PHE A 539 16.77 7.99 -8.59
CA PHE A 539 15.66 7.38 -7.85
C PHE A 539 15.39 8.06 -6.51
N THR A 540 16.41 8.50 -5.77
CA THR A 540 16.20 9.29 -4.53
C THR A 540 15.50 10.61 -4.82
N LEU A 541 15.94 11.35 -5.84
CA LEU A 541 15.32 12.61 -6.25
C LEU A 541 13.88 12.40 -6.76
N PHE A 542 13.64 11.35 -7.55
CA PHE A 542 12.29 10.99 -7.99
C PHE A 542 11.37 10.64 -6.80
N THR A 543 11.85 9.82 -5.85
CA THR A 543 11.09 9.47 -4.64
C THR A 543 10.75 10.70 -3.81
N ILE A 544 11.69 11.62 -3.59
CA ILE A 544 11.47 12.86 -2.84
C ILE A 544 10.46 13.77 -3.55
N ILE A 545 10.57 13.94 -4.87
CA ILE A 545 9.61 14.75 -5.63
C ILE A 545 8.21 14.10 -5.60
N ALA A 546 8.11 12.79 -5.78
CA ALA A 546 6.84 12.08 -5.77
C ALA A 546 6.16 12.12 -4.39
N THR A 547 6.90 11.93 -3.30
CA THR A 547 6.34 12.03 -1.94
C THR A 547 5.91 13.46 -1.60
N LEU A 548 6.73 14.46 -1.91
CA LEU A 548 6.35 15.87 -1.72
C LEU A 548 5.13 16.25 -2.56
N ALA A 549 5.07 15.86 -3.83
CA ALA A 549 3.94 16.16 -4.71
C ALA A 549 2.62 15.59 -4.14
N VAL A 550 2.63 14.37 -3.61
CA VAL A 550 1.44 13.75 -2.99
C VAL A 550 1.07 14.42 -1.68
N LEU A 551 2.03 14.71 -0.80
CA LEU A 551 1.80 15.40 0.47
C LEU A 551 1.26 16.83 0.28
N PHE A 552 1.71 17.55 -0.76
CA PHE A 552 1.18 18.88 -1.10
C PHE A 552 -0.13 18.83 -1.89
N SER A 553 -0.44 17.73 -2.57
CA SER A 553 -1.73 17.56 -3.25
C SER A 553 -2.85 17.23 -2.27
N ALA A 554 -2.56 16.50 -1.19
CA ALA A 554 -3.56 16.11 -0.20
C ALA A 554 -4.21 17.33 0.48
N PRO A 555 -5.53 17.56 0.32
CA PRO A 555 -6.24 18.58 1.09
C PRO A 555 -6.19 18.23 2.59
N HIS A 556 -6.29 19.24 3.44
CA HIS A 556 -6.31 19.12 4.91
C HIS A 556 -5.05 18.53 5.59
N PHE A 557 -3.97 18.20 4.87
CA PHE A 557 -2.72 17.74 5.51
C PHE A 557 -2.02 18.83 6.35
N ILE A 558 -2.18 20.10 5.98
CA ILE A 558 -1.54 21.25 6.66
C ILE A 558 -2.49 21.93 7.67
N PHE A 559 -3.80 21.84 7.45
CA PHE A 559 -4.84 22.42 8.33
C PHE A 559 -6.03 21.44 8.44
N PRO A 560 -6.16 20.71 9.57
CA PRO A 560 -7.28 19.80 9.82
C PRO A 560 -8.61 20.54 10.04
#